data_AF-A0A9D8RJX7-F1
#
_entry.id   AF-A0A9D8RJX7-F1
#
_cell.length_a   1.000
_cell.length_b   1.000
_cell.length_c   1.000
_cell.angle_alpha   90.00
_cell.angle_beta   90.00
_cell.angle_gamma   90.00
#
_symmetry.space_group_name_H-M   'P 1'
#
loop_
_entity.id
_entity.type
_entity.pdbx_description
1 polymer ?
#
loop_
_entity_poly.entity_id
_entity_poly.type
_entity_poly.pdbx_seq_one_letter_code
_entity_poly.pdbx_strand_id
1 'polypeptide(L)'
;MNYKLLLLTLLSALTLGAKAQHIDRPQIEGPTSFAVITDRTTYERCREQITLYKQTIESEGLPVFVVAEDWTTPEQVRAQLKKLYDESALEGCVLVGDVPIAMITRAQHLTSAFKMNERTFPLKECSVPSDRYYDDFDLEFDRLDEPSDGLLHYFAMSPRSLQYIECDIYSGRIKPQASNGDPYRQIAAYLEKAVREHRAVNELDQFLSFTGSGSHSNSLVAWRSEQQIVREQFGDRFAHRNAARFTRFTMEPYMKYDAIRDLRRKDLDFMIFHQHGDYFRMYISGDPATSSTDEHIEQMEVRLRALASRGSDSARKLADEWGLDSTWYANYATPEMVEKDSLIDLRTGIILEEINDIRPNARMVFFDACYNGDFRNDDYIAGKFIF
;
A
#
# COMPACT_ATOMS: atom_id res chain seq x y z
N MET A 1 15.78 34.01 -59.29
CA MET A 1 15.21 34.39 -57.97
C MET A 1 14.87 33.10 -57.25
N ASN A 2 15.55 32.83 -56.14
CA ASN A 2 15.84 31.48 -55.63
C ASN A 2 14.68 30.83 -54.87
N TYR A 3 13.96 29.89 -55.50
CA TYR A 3 13.08 28.94 -54.80
C TYR A 3 13.83 27.99 -53.86
N LYS A 4 15.16 27.87 -53.98
CA LYS A 4 16.01 27.11 -53.04
C LYS A 4 16.19 27.78 -51.68
N LEU A 5 15.95 29.08 -51.54
CA LEU A 5 16.12 29.79 -50.26
C LEU A 5 14.85 29.77 -49.39
N LEU A 6 13.67 29.47 -49.98
CA LEU A 6 12.41 29.40 -49.24
C LEU A 6 12.15 28.01 -48.62
N LEU A 7 12.79 26.95 -49.14
CA LEU A 7 12.67 25.60 -48.57
C LEU A 7 13.61 25.36 -47.37
N LEU A 8 14.68 26.14 -47.25
CA LEU A 8 15.64 26.04 -46.13
C LEU A 8 15.23 26.86 -44.90
N THR A 9 14.27 27.77 -45.01
CA THR A 9 13.71 28.52 -43.88
C THR A 9 12.42 27.92 -43.32
N LEU A 10 11.82 26.93 -43.99
CA LEU A 10 10.64 26.20 -43.50
C LEU A 10 10.95 24.86 -42.82
N LEU A 11 12.20 24.37 -42.88
CA LEU A 11 12.60 23.14 -42.18
C LEU A 11 13.11 23.36 -40.75
N SER A 12 13.20 24.61 -40.28
CA SER A 12 13.68 24.97 -38.94
C SER A 12 12.58 25.38 -37.95
N ALA A 13 11.29 25.25 -38.32
CA ALA A 13 10.17 25.75 -37.53
C ALA A 13 9.15 24.67 -37.10
N LEU A 14 9.53 23.39 -37.14
CA LEU A 14 8.71 22.28 -36.66
C LEU A 14 9.51 21.26 -35.84
N THR A 15 10.40 21.75 -34.97
CA THR A 15 10.73 21.02 -33.75
C THR A 15 9.71 21.44 -32.69
N LEU A 16 8.51 20.85 -32.74
CA LEU A 16 7.67 20.79 -31.54
C LEU A 16 8.56 20.18 -30.45
N GLY A 17 8.81 20.95 -29.40
CA GLY A 17 9.71 20.57 -28.32
C GLY A 17 9.19 19.35 -27.57
N ALA A 18 9.51 18.15 -28.06
CA ALA A 18 9.69 17.02 -27.17
C ALA A 18 10.89 17.35 -26.29
N LYS A 19 10.62 17.79 -25.05
CA LYS A 19 11.69 17.93 -24.07
C LYS A 19 12.25 16.52 -23.88
N ALA A 20 13.54 16.34 -24.11
CA ALA A 20 14.18 15.04 -23.96
C ALA A 20 14.05 14.53 -22.51
N GLN A 21 14.10 13.20 -22.38
CA GLN A 21 14.19 12.49 -21.10
C GLN A 21 15.36 13.04 -20.28
N HIS A 22 15.10 13.38 -19.03
CA HIS A 22 16.16 13.80 -18.11
C HIS A 22 16.70 12.57 -17.39
N ILE A 23 17.98 12.27 -17.61
CA ILE A 23 18.69 11.20 -16.91
C ILE A 23 19.88 11.80 -16.18
N ASP A 24 19.83 11.81 -14.85
CA ASP A 24 20.99 12.08 -14.01
C ASP A 24 21.69 10.76 -13.67
N ARG A 25 22.91 10.60 -14.18
CA ARG A 25 23.69 9.36 -14.07
C ARG A 25 24.39 9.26 -12.72
N PRO A 26 24.74 8.04 -12.27
CA PRO A 26 25.48 7.88 -11.04
C PRO A 26 26.81 8.66 -11.02
N GLN A 27 27.21 9.13 -9.85
CA GLN A 27 28.51 9.79 -9.62
C GLN A 27 29.59 8.81 -9.12
N ILE A 28 29.20 7.57 -8.81
CA ILE A 28 30.07 6.49 -8.38
C ILE A 28 29.89 5.25 -9.28
N GLU A 29 30.88 4.36 -9.25
CA GLU A 29 30.77 3.01 -9.80
C GLU A 29 30.44 2.01 -8.69
N GLY A 30 29.79 0.90 -9.05
CA GLY A 30 29.39 -0.15 -8.12
C GLY A 30 29.02 -1.44 -8.86
N PRO A 31 28.86 -2.55 -8.13
CA PRO A 31 28.56 -3.85 -8.74
C PRO A 31 27.14 -3.95 -9.31
N THR A 32 26.22 -3.17 -8.75
CA THR A 32 24.81 -3.07 -9.12
C THR A 32 24.40 -1.59 -9.14
N SER A 33 23.17 -1.28 -9.59
CA SER A 33 22.65 0.08 -9.58
C SER A 33 21.19 0.17 -9.12
N PHE A 34 20.77 1.37 -8.76
CA PHE A 34 19.42 1.69 -8.33
C PHE A 34 18.81 2.82 -9.17
N ALA A 35 17.50 2.83 -9.35
CA ALA A 35 16.81 3.86 -10.14
C ALA A 35 15.71 4.58 -9.36
N VAL A 36 15.73 5.90 -9.39
CA VAL A 36 14.60 6.77 -9.03
C VAL A 36 13.87 7.14 -10.32
N ILE A 37 12.68 6.57 -10.52
CA ILE A 37 11.80 6.89 -11.65
C ILE A 37 10.75 7.89 -11.20
N THR A 38 10.62 9.01 -11.89
CA THR A 38 9.66 10.06 -11.50
C THR A 38 9.10 10.78 -12.72
N ASP A 39 7.95 11.43 -12.56
CA ASP A 39 7.43 12.33 -13.59
C ASP A 39 8.20 13.66 -13.60
N ARG A 40 8.16 14.38 -14.73
CA ARG A 40 8.88 15.64 -14.90
C ARG A 40 8.48 16.71 -13.88
N THR A 41 7.19 16.80 -13.53
CA THR A 41 6.69 17.83 -12.61
C THR A 41 7.16 17.54 -11.18
N THR A 42 7.05 16.30 -10.73
CA THR A 42 7.57 15.87 -9.43
C THR A 42 9.07 16.09 -9.33
N TYR A 43 9.83 15.76 -10.38
CA TYR A 43 11.27 16.04 -10.42
C TYR A 43 11.59 17.53 -10.31
N GLU A 44 10.90 18.39 -11.08
CA GLU A 44 11.12 19.83 -11.04
C GLU A 44 10.79 20.44 -9.67
N ARG A 45 9.74 19.95 -9.01
CA ARG A 45 9.27 20.45 -7.71
C ARG A 45 10.06 19.92 -6.52
N CYS A 46 10.58 18.68 -6.60
CA CYS A 46 11.27 17.99 -5.52
C CYS A 46 12.76 17.73 -5.84
N ARG A 47 13.34 18.50 -6.77
CA ARG A 47 14.70 18.26 -7.31
C ARG A 47 15.74 18.16 -6.19
N GLU A 48 15.71 19.10 -5.26
CA GLU A 48 16.66 19.16 -4.15
C GLU A 48 16.62 17.89 -3.30
N GLN A 49 15.42 17.45 -2.92
CA GLN A 49 15.21 16.27 -2.09
C GLN A 49 15.57 14.97 -2.83
N ILE A 50 15.22 14.86 -4.12
CA ILE A 50 15.60 13.71 -4.96
C ILE A 50 17.13 13.65 -5.12
N THR A 51 17.79 14.78 -5.36
CA THR A 51 19.25 14.85 -5.45
C THR A 51 19.91 14.46 -4.12
N LEU A 52 19.37 14.92 -2.99
CA LEU A 52 19.90 14.57 -1.67
C LEU A 52 19.72 13.08 -1.34
N TYR A 53 18.58 12.50 -1.73
CA TYR A 53 18.31 11.08 -1.59
C TYR A 53 19.28 10.24 -2.43
N LYS A 54 19.45 10.58 -3.72
CA LYS A 54 20.46 9.99 -4.62
C LYS A 54 21.85 10.02 -3.99
N GLN A 55 22.31 11.19 -3.56
CA GLN A 55 23.64 11.37 -2.95
C GLN A 55 23.83 10.53 -1.67
N THR A 56 22.76 10.35 -0.89
CA THR A 56 22.82 9.56 0.35
C THR A 56 23.02 8.08 0.03
N ILE A 57 22.24 7.52 -0.90
CA ILE A 57 22.41 6.13 -1.36
C ILE A 57 23.79 5.93 -2.03
N GLU A 58 24.24 6.87 -2.86
CA GLU A 58 25.58 6.78 -3.48
C GLU A 58 26.70 6.81 -2.44
N SER A 59 26.53 7.55 -1.33
CA SER A 59 27.51 7.54 -0.24
C SER A 59 27.61 6.20 0.49
N GLU A 60 26.60 5.35 0.34
CA GLU A 60 26.53 3.98 0.87
C GLU A 60 27.05 2.93 -0.15
N GLY A 61 27.50 3.37 -1.33
CA GLY A 61 28.16 2.54 -2.32
C GLY A 61 27.25 1.98 -3.42
N LEU A 62 26.00 2.44 -3.51
CA LEU A 62 25.05 2.02 -4.56
C LEU A 62 24.87 3.14 -5.61
N PRO A 63 25.37 2.97 -6.85
CA PRO A 63 25.16 3.90 -7.97
C PRO A 63 23.67 4.17 -8.23
N VAL A 64 23.26 5.45 -8.31
CA VAL A 64 21.84 5.80 -8.50
C VAL A 64 21.60 6.58 -9.80
N PHE A 65 20.68 6.08 -10.62
CA PHE A 65 20.09 6.81 -11.74
C PHE A 65 18.85 7.58 -11.26
N VAL A 66 18.69 8.84 -11.69
CA VAL A 66 17.40 9.54 -11.59
C VAL A 66 16.88 9.75 -13.00
N VAL A 67 15.71 9.18 -13.30
CA VAL A 67 15.07 9.28 -14.61
C VAL A 67 13.74 10.02 -14.47
N ALA A 68 13.68 11.21 -15.08
CA ALA A 68 12.49 12.04 -15.10
C ALA A 68 11.97 12.25 -16.52
N GLU A 69 10.71 11.91 -16.75
CA GLU A 69 10.01 12.06 -18.03
C GLU A 69 8.51 12.26 -17.83
N ASP A 70 7.82 12.77 -18.84
CA ASP A 70 6.36 12.79 -18.91
C ASP A 70 5.84 11.39 -19.30
N TRP A 71 5.91 10.44 -18.37
CA TRP A 71 5.48 9.04 -18.59
C TRP A 71 4.00 8.97 -18.94
N THR A 72 3.67 8.51 -20.14
CA THR A 72 2.29 8.38 -20.60
C THR A 72 1.77 6.94 -20.57
N THR A 73 2.64 5.94 -20.49
CA THR A 73 2.22 4.53 -20.40
C THR A 73 3.18 3.67 -19.54
N PRO A 74 2.70 2.57 -18.95
CA PRO A 74 3.55 1.61 -18.25
C PRO A 74 4.66 1.00 -19.10
N GLU A 75 4.42 0.76 -20.38
CA GLU A 75 5.42 0.20 -21.30
C GLU A 75 6.68 1.06 -21.38
N GLN A 76 6.55 2.39 -21.34
CA GLN A 76 7.68 3.32 -21.38
C GLN A 76 8.56 3.17 -20.13
N VAL A 77 7.93 3.12 -18.95
CA VAL A 77 8.62 2.93 -17.67
C VAL A 77 9.28 1.55 -17.64
N ARG A 78 8.56 0.49 -18.01
CA ARG A 78 9.08 -0.88 -18.05
C ARG A 78 10.27 -1.00 -19.01
N ALA A 79 10.19 -0.41 -20.21
CA ALA A 79 11.28 -0.42 -21.18
C ALA A 79 12.53 0.30 -20.64
N GLN A 80 12.34 1.43 -19.94
CA GLN A 80 13.45 2.14 -19.32
C GLN A 80 14.10 1.33 -18.20
N LEU A 81 13.31 0.69 -17.33
CA LEU A 81 13.81 -0.18 -16.28
C LEU A 81 14.56 -1.39 -16.85
N LYS A 82 14.00 -2.05 -17.88
CA LYS A 82 14.64 -3.17 -18.56
C LYS A 82 15.98 -2.78 -19.19
N LYS A 83 16.04 -1.58 -19.78
CA LYS A 83 17.30 -1.05 -20.32
C LYS A 83 18.36 -0.87 -19.24
N LEU A 84 18.00 -0.30 -18.09
CA LEU A 84 18.94 -0.12 -16.97
C LEU A 84 19.36 -1.48 -16.37
N TYR A 85 18.45 -2.45 -16.33
CA TYR A 85 18.77 -3.82 -15.93
C TYR A 85 19.84 -4.45 -16.85
N ASP A 86 19.61 -4.40 -18.17
CA ASP A 86 20.51 -5.01 -19.16
C ASP A 86 21.86 -4.29 -19.28
N GLU A 87 21.86 -2.95 -19.22
CA GLU A 87 23.04 -2.13 -19.51
C GLU A 87 23.78 -1.65 -18.25
N SER A 88 23.18 -1.74 -17.06
CA SER A 88 23.70 -1.09 -15.85
C SER A 88 23.48 -1.90 -14.56
N ALA A 89 23.18 -3.20 -14.67
CA ALA A 89 23.04 -4.11 -13.51
C ALA A 89 22.07 -3.55 -12.44
N LEU A 90 20.93 -3.05 -12.88
CA LEU A 90 19.89 -2.53 -11.99
C LEU A 90 19.44 -3.62 -11.01
N GLU A 91 19.52 -3.38 -9.71
CA GLU A 91 19.00 -4.30 -8.67
C GLU A 91 17.65 -3.86 -8.11
N GLY A 92 17.28 -2.58 -8.26
CA GLY A 92 16.03 -2.07 -7.71
C GLY A 92 15.65 -0.68 -8.20
N CYS A 93 14.40 -0.31 -7.95
CA CYS A 93 13.87 1.02 -8.26
C CYS A 93 12.87 1.56 -7.24
N VAL A 94 12.70 2.88 -7.25
CA VAL A 94 11.57 3.55 -6.60
C VAL A 94 10.83 4.43 -7.59
N LEU A 95 9.51 4.27 -7.64
CA LEU A 95 8.58 5.03 -8.47
C LEU A 95 8.03 6.20 -7.64
N VAL A 96 8.27 7.45 -8.05
CA VAL A 96 7.99 8.65 -7.25
C VAL A 96 7.07 9.61 -7.99
N GLY A 97 5.93 9.92 -7.38
CA GLY A 97 4.93 10.82 -7.96
C GLY A 97 4.01 10.10 -8.96
N ASP A 98 3.70 10.78 -10.06
CA ASP A 98 2.69 10.37 -11.02
C ASP A 98 3.26 9.41 -12.07
N VAL A 99 3.70 8.23 -11.60
CA VAL A 99 4.14 7.14 -12.46
C VAL A 99 2.93 6.24 -12.78
N PRO A 100 2.67 5.89 -14.05
CA PRO A 100 1.58 5.00 -14.46
C PRO A 100 1.47 3.72 -13.62
N ILE A 101 0.27 3.14 -13.59
CA ILE A 101 -0.10 1.95 -12.83
C ILE A 101 -0.66 0.90 -13.80
N ALA A 102 -0.06 -0.29 -13.81
CA ALA A 102 -0.59 -1.43 -14.55
C ALA A 102 -1.73 -2.10 -13.77
N MET A 103 -2.89 -2.19 -14.41
CA MET A 103 -4.11 -2.84 -13.95
C MET A 103 -4.28 -4.17 -14.69
N ILE A 104 -3.96 -5.28 -14.02
CA ILE A 104 -3.76 -6.57 -14.68
C ILE A 104 -4.94 -7.52 -14.42
N THR A 105 -5.65 -7.89 -15.48
CA THR A 105 -6.61 -9.01 -15.49
C THR A 105 -5.89 -10.35 -15.70
N ARG A 106 -6.58 -11.46 -15.41
CA ARG A 106 -6.06 -12.84 -15.48
C ARG A 106 -4.90 -13.17 -14.54
N ALA A 107 -4.47 -12.22 -13.72
CA ALA A 107 -3.41 -12.41 -12.72
C ALA A 107 -3.93 -12.69 -11.30
N GLN A 108 -5.25 -12.72 -11.09
CA GLN A 108 -5.81 -12.86 -9.74
C GLN A 108 -5.38 -14.16 -9.04
N HIS A 109 -5.04 -15.23 -9.77
CA HIS A 109 -4.55 -16.48 -9.19
C HIS A 109 -3.16 -16.34 -8.52
N LEU A 110 -2.40 -15.29 -8.85
CA LEU A 110 -1.13 -14.93 -8.19
C LEU A 110 -1.34 -14.09 -6.92
N THR A 111 -2.59 -13.76 -6.58
CA THR A 111 -2.92 -13.04 -5.35
C THR A 111 -3.44 -14.01 -4.28
N SER A 112 -3.14 -13.71 -3.02
CA SER A 112 -3.55 -14.53 -1.87
C SER A 112 -5.08 -14.54 -1.68
N ALA A 113 -5.73 -13.38 -1.69
CA ALA A 113 -7.14 -13.26 -1.33
C ALA A 113 -8.05 -12.65 -2.42
N PHE A 114 -7.50 -11.88 -3.37
CA PHE A 114 -8.31 -11.15 -4.34
C PHE A 114 -8.89 -12.08 -5.41
N LYS A 115 -10.22 -12.20 -5.47
CA LYS A 115 -10.95 -13.02 -6.44
C LYS A 115 -12.25 -12.33 -6.84
N MET A 116 -12.36 -11.92 -8.10
CA MET A 116 -13.50 -11.19 -8.65
C MET A 116 -13.76 -11.60 -10.11
N ASN A 117 -15.05 -11.70 -10.50
CA ASN A 117 -15.41 -12.12 -11.85
C ASN A 117 -15.13 -11.00 -12.87
N GLU A 118 -14.05 -11.16 -13.64
CA GLU A 118 -13.60 -10.21 -14.67
C GLU A 118 -14.58 -10.05 -15.86
N ARG A 119 -15.59 -10.91 -15.99
CA ARG A 119 -16.63 -10.79 -17.03
C ARG A 119 -17.84 -9.96 -16.58
N THR A 120 -18.04 -9.82 -15.28
CA THR A 120 -19.23 -9.20 -14.70
C THR A 120 -18.94 -7.83 -14.13
N PHE A 121 -17.74 -7.62 -13.57
CA PHE A 121 -17.37 -6.39 -12.89
C PHE A 121 -16.47 -5.50 -13.77
N PRO A 122 -16.53 -4.16 -13.63
CA PRO A 122 -15.67 -3.24 -14.37
C PRO A 122 -14.17 -3.53 -14.17
N LEU A 123 -13.35 -3.27 -15.20
CA LEU A 123 -11.90 -3.51 -15.15
C LEU A 123 -11.21 -2.79 -13.98
N LYS A 124 -11.64 -1.57 -13.66
CA LYS A 124 -11.10 -0.82 -12.51
C LYS A 124 -11.22 -1.60 -11.19
N GLU A 125 -12.31 -2.32 -11.02
CA GLU A 125 -12.60 -3.10 -9.81
C GLU A 125 -11.93 -4.47 -9.85
N CYS A 126 -12.02 -5.19 -10.98
CA CYS A 126 -11.61 -6.58 -11.10
C CYS A 126 -10.15 -6.81 -11.51
N SER A 127 -9.43 -5.78 -11.95
CA SER A 127 -7.99 -5.88 -12.24
C SER A 127 -7.14 -5.78 -10.98
N VAL A 128 -5.99 -6.45 -10.99
CA VAL A 128 -4.97 -6.38 -9.95
C VAL A 128 -4.02 -5.19 -10.24
N PRO A 129 -3.99 -4.12 -9.42
CA PRO A 129 -2.97 -3.10 -9.53
C PRO A 129 -1.62 -3.67 -9.09
N SER A 130 -0.59 -3.60 -9.93
CA SER A 130 0.68 -4.24 -9.58
C SER A 130 1.91 -3.63 -10.22
N ASP A 131 2.90 -3.33 -9.38
CA ASP A 131 4.26 -2.99 -9.82
C ASP A 131 5.07 -4.24 -10.22
N ARG A 132 4.51 -5.46 -10.11
CA ARG A 132 5.07 -6.67 -10.74
C ARG A 132 5.18 -6.53 -12.27
N TYR A 133 4.40 -5.64 -12.86
CA TYR A 133 4.58 -5.25 -14.25
C TYR A 133 5.96 -4.61 -14.52
N TYR A 134 6.50 -3.89 -13.54
CA TYR A 134 7.77 -3.15 -13.67
C TYR A 134 8.99 -3.92 -13.19
N ASP A 135 8.81 -4.86 -12.27
CA ASP A 135 9.92 -5.49 -11.54
C ASP A 135 10.15 -6.98 -11.85
N ASP A 136 9.24 -7.60 -12.60
CA ASP A 136 9.37 -8.96 -13.13
C ASP A 136 9.32 -8.86 -14.67
N PHE A 137 10.48 -9.01 -15.30
CA PHE A 137 10.63 -8.85 -16.76
C PHE A 137 10.22 -10.10 -17.53
N ASP A 138 10.12 -11.24 -16.85
CA ASP A 138 9.71 -12.52 -17.43
C ASP A 138 8.18 -12.63 -17.58
N LEU A 139 7.40 -11.80 -16.87
CA LEU A 139 5.95 -11.75 -17.06
C LEU A 139 5.55 -11.11 -18.40
N GLU A 140 4.66 -11.77 -19.13
CA GLU A 140 4.12 -11.29 -20.41
C GLU A 140 2.70 -10.73 -20.24
N PHE A 141 2.44 -9.57 -20.84
CA PHE A 141 1.16 -8.88 -20.75
C PHE A 141 0.67 -8.41 -22.12
N ASP A 142 -0.61 -8.62 -22.38
CA ASP A 142 -1.32 -8.11 -23.55
C ASP A 142 -2.04 -6.80 -23.16
N ARG A 143 -1.74 -5.70 -23.84
CA ARG A 143 -2.44 -4.42 -23.62
C ARG A 143 -3.91 -4.56 -24.01
N LEU A 144 -4.80 -4.04 -23.17
CA LEU A 144 -6.23 -4.01 -23.47
C LEU A 144 -6.61 -2.70 -24.19
N ASP A 145 -7.68 -2.75 -24.99
CA ASP A 145 -8.14 -1.61 -25.80
C ASP A 145 -8.85 -0.53 -24.97
N GLU A 146 -9.19 -0.84 -23.72
CA GLU A 146 -9.84 0.09 -22.82
C GLU A 146 -8.97 1.33 -22.55
N PRO A 147 -9.57 2.53 -22.63
CA PRO A 147 -8.84 3.76 -22.36
C PRO A 147 -8.34 3.78 -20.91
N SER A 148 -7.23 4.46 -20.68
CA SER A 148 -6.71 4.67 -19.34
C SER A 148 -7.66 5.55 -18.51
N ASP A 149 -7.71 5.29 -17.20
CA ASP A 149 -8.41 6.11 -16.22
C ASP A 149 -7.36 6.81 -15.35
N GLY A 150 -7.01 8.06 -15.69
CA GLY A 150 -5.88 8.75 -15.08
C GLY A 150 -4.57 7.98 -15.30
N LEU A 151 -3.92 7.59 -14.20
CA LEU A 151 -2.69 6.78 -14.21
C LEU A 151 -2.94 5.27 -14.41
N LEU A 152 -4.20 4.83 -14.44
CA LEU A 152 -4.55 3.40 -14.51
C LEU A 152 -4.60 2.93 -15.96
N HIS A 153 -3.76 1.95 -16.32
CA HIS A 153 -3.70 1.36 -17.66
C HIS A 153 -3.98 -0.15 -17.61
N TYR A 154 -4.81 -0.64 -18.52
CA TYR A 154 -5.35 -1.99 -18.45
C TYR A 154 -4.60 -3.00 -19.32
N PHE A 155 -4.27 -4.13 -18.70
CA PHE A 155 -3.56 -5.25 -19.30
C PHE A 155 -4.24 -6.57 -18.95
N ALA A 156 -4.05 -7.58 -19.78
CA ALA A 156 -4.29 -8.97 -19.42
C ALA A 156 -2.95 -9.70 -19.30
N MET A 157 -2.77 -10.48 -18.25
CA MET A 157 -1.63 -11.40 -18.18
C MET A 157 -1.77 -12.42 -19.32
N SER A 158 -0.71 -12.54 -20.11
CA SER A 158 -0.71 -13.42 -21.27
C SER A 158 -0.75 -14.88 -20.81
N PRO A 159 -1.53 -15.75 -21.46
CA PRO A 159 -1.50 -17.19 -21.17
C PRO A 159 -0.14 -17.85 -21.43
N ARG A 160 0.77 -17.18 -22.15
CA ARG A 160 2.14 -17.62 -22.41
C ARG A 160 3.14 -17.18 -21.34
N SER A 161 2.75 -16.23 -20.48
CA SER A 161 3.55 -15.76 -19.35
C SER A 161 3.85 -16.89 -18.37
N LEU A 162 4.94 -16.76 -17.61
CA LEU A 162 5.10 -17.52 -16.38
C LEU A 162 3.88 -17.32 -15.47
N GLN A 163 3.51 -18.38 -14.75
CA GLN A 163 2.35 -18.42 -13.83
C GLN A 163 2.79 -18.45 -12.36
N TYR A 164 3.97 -17.87 -12.10
CA TYR A 164 4.52 -17.60 -10.77
C TYR A 164 5.27 -16.26 -10.85
N ILE A 165 5.55 -15.68 -9.69
CA ILE A 165 6.25 -14.40 -9.57
C ILE A 165 7.70 -14.70 -9.19
N GLU A 166 8.64 -14.14 -9.95
CA GLU A 166 10.08 -14.17 -9.64
C GLU A 166 10.70 -12.86 -10.13
N CYS A 167 10.81 -11.89 -9.22
CA CYS A 167 11.19 -10.54 -9.60
C CYS A 167 12.68 -10.43 -9.91
N ASP A 168 13.00 -9.78 -11.03
CA ASP A 168 14.37 -9.45 -11.45
C ASP A 168 14.99 -8.34 -10.60
N ILE A 169 14.15 -7.39 -10.15
CA ILE A 169 14.55 -6.24 -9.32
C ILE A 169 13.58 -6.04 -8.16
N TYR A 170 14.01 -5.37 -7.08
CA TYR A 170 13.07 -4.91 -6.05
C TYR A 170 12.46 -3.55 -6.44
N SER A 171 11.18 -3.33 -6.13
CA SER A 171 10.51 -2.06 -6.42
C SER A 171 9.80 -1.48 -5.20
N GLY A 172 9.72 -0.15 -5.15
CA GLY A 172 8.91 0.59 -4.19
C GLY A 172 8.20 1.77 -4.85
N ARG A 173 7.13 2.27 -4.23
CA ARG A 173 6.35 3.39 -4.76
C ARG A 173 6.05 4.44 -3.70
N ILE A 174 6.33 5.69 -4.03
CA ILE A 174 6.03 6.88 -3.23
C ILE A 174 4.93 7.66 -3.94
N LYS A 175 3.67 7.42 -3.55
CA LYS A 175 2.48 8.06 -4.12
C LYS A 175 1.82 8.98 -3.06
N PRO A 176 1.73 10.30 -3.31
CA PRO A 176 1.11 11.25 -2.37
C PRO A 176 -0.38 10.94 -2.15
N GLN A 177 -0.89 11.35 -0.99
CA GLN A 177 -2.27 11.13 -0.58
C GLN A 177 -3.09 12.40 -0.86
N ALA A 178 -4.20 12.28 -1.59
CA ALA A 178 -4.97 13.44 -2.04
C ALA A 178 -5.50 14.29 -0.88
N SER A 179 -5.92 13.66 0.21
CA SER A 179 -6.43 14.36 1.40
C SER A 179 -5.34 14.98 2.30
N ASN A 180 -4.05 14.80 1.99
CA ASN A 180 -2.92 15.37 2.74
C ASN A 180 -2.44 16.73 2.19
N GLY A 181 -3.12 17.30 1.20
CA GLY A 181 -2.79 18.61 0.63
C GLY A 181 -1.73 18.53 -0.47
N ASP A 182 -0.77 19.45 -0.48
CA ASP A 182 0.20 19.59 -1.57
C ASP A 182 1.05 18.31 -1.77
N PRO A 183 0.91 17.61 -2.92
CA PRO A 183 1.57 16.34 -3.17
C PRO A 183 3.11 16.45 -3.18
N TYR A 184 3.66 17.57 -3.65
CA TYR A 184 5.11 17.75 -3.74
C TYR A 184 5.72 17.99 -2.36
N ARG A 185 4.99 18.67 -1.47
CA ARG A 185 5.39 18.83 -0.07
C ARG A 185 5.43 17.50 0.67
N GLN A 186 4.46 16.62 0.40
CA GLN A 186 4.44 15.26 0.94
C GLN A 186 5.67 14.46 0.50
N ILE A 187 5.94 14.40 -0.82
CA ILE A 187 7.09 13.70 -1.38
C ILE A 187 8.41 14.26 -0.83
N ALA A 188 8.56 15.59 -0.83
CA ALA A 188 9.76 16.24 -0.29
C ALA A 188 9.99 15.90 1.18
N ALA A 189 8.96 16.00 2.02
CA ALA A 189 9.05 15.67 3.44
C ALA A 189 9.41 14.20 3.69
N TYR A 190 8.87 13.28 2.89
CA TYR A 190 9.21 11.87 2.98
C TYR A 190 10.66 11.60 2.57
N LEU A 191 11.14 12.18 1.47
CA LEU A 191 12.53 12.00 1.04
C LEU A 191 13.53 12.61 2.05
N GLU A 192 13.21 13.76 2.63
CA GLU A 192 14.01 14.36 3.72
C GLU A 192 14.03 13.46 4.97
N LYS A 193 12.89 12.85 5.31
CA LYS A 193 12.81 11.83 6.35
C LYS A 193 13.69 10.63 6.01
N ALA A 194 13.59 10.06 4.82
CA ALA A 194 14.39 8.92 4.39
C ALA A 194 15.90 9.23 4.48
N VAL A 195 16.35 10.38 3.96
CA VAL A 195 17.75 10.83 4.06
C VAL A 195 18.21 10.90 5.52
N ARG A 196 17.37 11.45 6.41
CA ARG A 196 17.69 11.54 7.83
C ARG A 196 17.81 10.16 8.47
N GLU A 197 16.93 9.22 8.13
CA GLU A 197 16.95 7.86 8.68
C GLU A 197 18.16 7.06 8.19
N HIS A 198 18.60 7.21 6.94
CA HIS A 198 19.85 6.61 6.43
C HIS A 198 21.09 7.07 7.22
N ARG A 199 21.10 8.34 7.63
CA ARG A 199 22.21 8.93 8.42
C ARG A 199 22.12 8.61 9.91
N ALA A 200 20.98 8.10 10.37
CA ALA A 200 20.78 7.77 11.78
C ALA A 200 21.42 6.40 12.08
N VAL A 201 22.13 6.32 13.21
CA VAL A 201 22.54 5.02 13.76
C VAL A 201 21.37 4.48 14.55
N ASN A 202 20.81 3.36 14.09
CA ASN A 202 19.72 2.68 14.76
C ASN A 202 19.95 1.18 14.78
N GLU A 203 19.74 0.59 15.95
CA GLU A 203 19.76 -0.83 16.14
C GLU A 203 18.34 -1.36 16.02
N LEU A 204 18.10 -2.36 15.17
CA LEU A 204 16.80 -3.06 15.12
C LEU A 204 16.66 -3.88 16.40
N ASP A 205 15.99 -3.35 17.41
CA ASP A 205 15.86 -3.99 18.73
C ASP A 205 14.46 -3.91 19.35
N GLN A 206 13.53 -3.14 18.75
CA GLN A 206 12.12 -3.12 19.13
C GLN A 206 11.23 -3.66 18.01
N PHE A 207 10.61 -4.80 18.27
CA PHE A 207 9.70 -5.50 17.38
C PHE A 207 8.31 -5.64 17.99
N LEU A 208 7.30 -5.46 17.16
CA LEU A 208 5.92 -5.78 17.52
C LEU A 208 5.20 -6.48 16.38
N SER A 209 4.59 -7.62 16.68
CA SER A 209 3.60 -8.24 15.80
C SER A 209 2.20 -8.11 16.38
N PHE A 210 1.28 -7.65 15.56
CA PHE A 210 -0.14 -7.55 15.87
C PHE A 210 -0.94 -8.49 14.96
N THR A 211 -1.71 -9.39 15.58
CA THR A 211 -2.62 -10.30 14.88
C THR A 211 -4.09 -9.86 15.05
N GLY A 212 -4.67 -9.29 14.00
CA GLY A 212 -6.04 -8.79 13.92
C GLY A 212 -7.10 -9.86 13.66
N SER A 213 -8.38 -9.49 13.79
CA SER A 213 -9.50 -10.39 13.53
C SER A 213 -9.56 -10.85 12.05
N GLY A 214 -9.95 -12.11 11.83
CA GLY A 214 -10.18 -12.70 10.50
C GLY A 214 -8.94 -13.12 9.68
N SER A 215 -7.72 -12.81 10.12
CA SER A 215 -6.49 -13.37 9.52
C SER A 215 -6.28 -14.86 9.91
N HIS A 216 -5.04 -15.36 9.90
CA HIS A 216 -4.66 -16.61 10.56
C HIS A 216 -4.83 -16.57 12.10
N SER A 217 -5.49 -15.53 12.61
CA SER A 217 -5.69 -15.20 14.01
C SER A 217 -6.59 -16.16 14.79
N ASN A 218 -7.35 -16.98 14.07
CA ASN A 218 -8.06 -18.13 14.62
C ASN A 218 -7.11 -19.27 15.01
N SER A 219 -5.85 -19.24 14.57
CA SER A 219 -4.83 -20.23 14.93
C SER A 219 -3.90 -19.67 16.00
N LEU A 220 -4.14 -20.06 17.26
CA LEU A 220 -3.19 -19.85 18.36
C LEU A 220 -1.83 -20.48 18.09
N VAL A 221 -1.79 -21.55 17.31
CA VAL A 221 -0.55 -22.20 16.89
C VAL A 221 0.24 -21.27 15.97
N ALA A 222 -0.40 -20.65 14.98
CA ALA A 222 0.26 -19.70 14.09
C ALA A 222 0.83 -18.50 14.87
N TRP A 223 0.01 -17.89 15.73
CA TRP A 223 0.44 -16.76 16.58
C TRP A 223 1.61 -17.14 17.52
N ARG A 224 1.56 -18.31 18.16
CA ARG A 224 2.66 -18.79 19.02
C ARG A 224 3.91 -19.08 18.21
N SER A 225 3.78 -19.68 17.03
CA SER A 225 4.91 -20.04 16.17
C SER A 225 5.65 -18.83 15.62
N GLU A 226 4.97 -17.70 15.43
CA GLU A 226 5.61 -16.44 15.02
C GLU A 226 6.74 -16.01 15.97
N GLN A 227 6.55 -16.20 17.29
CA GLN A 227 7.58 -15.90 18.29
C GLN A 227 8.84 -16.74 18.08
N GLN A 228 8.67 -17.99 17.64
CA GLN A 228 9.77 -18.88 17.32
C GLN A 228 10.44 -18.46 16.00
N ILE A 229 9.66 -18.12 14.97
CA ILE A 229 10.16 -17.66 13.67
C ILE A 229 10.99 -16.38 13.83
N VAL A 230 10.49 -15.40 14.59
CA VAL A 230 11.21 -14.14 14.86
C VAL A 230 12.55 -14.44 15.53
N ARG A 231 12.59 -15.36 16.49
CA ARG A 231 13.85 -15.77 17.14
C ARG A 231 14.79 -16.52 16.19
N GLU A 232 14.27 -17.31 15.26
CA GLU A 232 15.09 -18.01 14.26
C GLU A 232 15.67 -17.06 13.22
N GLN A 233 14.90 -16.04 12.80
CA GLN A 233 15.33 -15.04 11.81
C GLN A 233 16.27 -13.98 12.40
N PHE A 234 16.02 -13.54 13.63
CA PHE A 234 16.74 -12.43 14.25
C PHE A 234 17.63 -12.85 15.43
N GLY A 235 17.69 -14.14 15.77
CA GLY A 235 18.49 -14.64 16.88
C GLY A 235 18.09 -14.02 18.23
N ASP A 236 19.11 -13.61 19.00
CA ASP A 236 18.93 -13.00 20.32
C ASP A 236 18.67 -11.48 20.27
N ARG A 237 18.48 -10.91 19.08
CA ARG A 237 18.32 -9.46 18.89
C ARG A 237 17.20 -8.86 19.75
N PHE A 238 16.13 -9.63 19.94
CA PHE A 238 14.98 -9.24 20.76
C PHE A 238 14.88 -10.00 22.10
N ALA A 239 15.98 -10.56 22.59
CA ALA A 239 16.00 -11.32 23.84
C ALA A 239 15.90 -10.43 25.10
N HIS A 240 16.16 -9.12 24.97
CA HIS A 240 15.99 -8.17 26.05
C HIS A 240 14.52 -7.99 26.44
N ARG A 241 14.28 -7.65 27.70
CA ARG A 241 12.90 -7.50 28.21
C ARG A 241 12.16 -6.44 27.40
N ASN A 242 10.96 -6.78 26.93
CA ASN A 242 10.06 -5.93 26.13
C ASN A 242 10.54 -5.57 24.72
N ALA A 243 11.64 -6.16 24.24
CA ALA A 243 12.16 -5.94 22.89
C ALA A 243 11.27 -6.55 21.80
N ALA A 244 10.63 -7.71 22.05
CA ALA A 244 9.61 -8.28 21.17
C ALA A 244 8.25 -8.29 21.87
N ARG A 245 7.20 -7.81 21.20
CA ARG A 245 5.81 -7.92 21.66
C ARG A 245 4.95 -8.60 20.61
N PHE A 246 4.11 -9.53 21.05
CA PHE A 246 3.17 -10.24 20.19
C PHE A 246 1.79 -10.03 20.78
N THR A 247 0.93 -9.33 20.06
CA THR A 247 -0.41 -8.98 20.51
C THR A 247 -1.43 -9.56 19.55
N ARG A 248 -2.65 -9.82 20.05
CA ARG A 248 -3.73 -10.35 19.23
C ARG A 248 -5.05 -9.69 19.60
N PHE A 249 -5.97 -9.67 18.65
CA PHE A 249 -7.26 -9.00 18.75
C PHE A 249 -8.13 -9.43 19.95
N THR A 250 -7.89 -10.61 20.53
CA THR A 250 -8.66 -11.14 21.68
C THR A 250 -8.07 -10.80 23.05
N MET A 251 -6.97 -10.05 23.12
CA MET A 251 -6.35 -9.68 24.40
C MET A 251 -7.15 -8.61 25.15
N GLU A 252 -7.85 -7.75 24.43
CA GLU A 252 -8.75 -6.73 24.98
C GLU A 252 -10.01 -6.64 24.11
N PRO A 253 -11.15 -6.14 24.64
CA PRO A 253 -12.37 -5.95 23.85
C PRO A 253 -12.17 -5.08 22.60
N TYR A 254 -11.27 -4.09 22.67
CA TYR A 254 -10.99 -3.16 21.58
C TYR A 254 -9.49 -2.85 21.47
N MET A 255 -8.76 -3.73 20.80
CA MET A 255 -7.30 -3.61 20.58
C MET A 255 -6.90 -2.41 19.71
N LYS A 256 -7.86 -1.69 19.11
CA LYS A 256 -7.61 -0.44 18.36
C LYS A 256 -6.74 0.53 19.15
N TYR A 257 -7.10 0.80 20.40
CA TYR A 257 -6.42 1.82 21.20
C TYR A 257 -5.00 1.40 21.58
N ASP A 258 -4.80 0.10 21.83
CA ASP A 258 -3.49 -0.48 22.09
C ASP A 258 -2.59 -0.43 20.85
N ALA A 259 -3.13 -0.77 19.68
CA ALA A 259 -2.42 -0.65 18.40
C ALA A 259 -2.03 0.81 18.11
N ILE A 260 -2.92 1.78 18.35
CA ILE A 260 -2.63 3.22 18.21
C ILE A 260 -1.52 3.65 19.18
N ARG A 261 -1.57 3.21 20.44
CA ARG A 261 -0.54 3.51 21.44
C ARG A 261 0.81 2.94 21.02
N ASP A 262 0.82 1.71 20.49
CA ASP A 262 2.03 1.04 20.02
C ASP A 262 2.59 1.72 18.76
N LEU A 263 1.75 2.16 17.82
CA LEU A 263 2.17 2.95 16.66
C LEU A 263 2.81 4.29 17.02
N ARG A 264 2.42 4.90 18.14
CA ARG A 264 2.96 6.18 18.64
C ARG A 264 4.28 6.04 19.40
N ARG A 265 4.74 4.80 19.63
CA ARG A 265 5.99 4.54 20.34
C ARG A 265 7.17 5.17 19.60
N LYS A 266 8.05 5.83 20.36
CA LYS A 266 9.26 6.47 19.82
C LYS A 266 10.41 5.49 19.62
N ASP A 267 10.34 4.38 20.34
CA ASP A 267 11.34 3.32 20.36
C ASP A 267 11.01 2.19 19.38
N LEU A 268 9.78 2.11 18.86
CA LEU A 268 9.38 0.98 18.01
C LEU A 268 10.05 1.03 16.62
N ASP A 269 10.89 0.05 16.32
CA ASP A 269 11.57 -0.05 15.04
C ASP A 269 10.68 -0.69 13.98
N PHE A 270 10.10 -1.85 14.32
CA PHE A 270 9.41 -2.66 13.34
C PHE A 270 8.07 -3.18 13.89
N MET A 271 7.00 -2.84 13.19
CA MET A 271 5.65 -3.34 13.46
C MET A 271 5.11 -4.14 12.29
N ILE A 272 4.56 -5.33 12.55
CA ILE A 272 3.84 -6.14 11.57
C ILE A 272 2.37 -6.21 11.96
N PHE A 273 1.48 -5.97 11.00
CA PHE A 273 0.05 -6.23 11.11
C PHE A 273 -0.32 -7.46 10.29
N HIS A 274 -0.88 -8.48 10.93
CA HIS A 274 -1.55 -9.61 10.29
C HIS A 274 -3.06 -9.46 10.46
N GLN A 275 -3.78 -8.95 9.46
CA GLN A 275 -5.20 -8.63 9.61
C GLN A 275 -5.94 -8.61 8.29
N HIS A 276 -7.27 -8.54 8.34
CA HIS A 276 -8.02 -8.05 7.20
C HIS A 276 -7.87 -6.53 7.05
N GLY A 277 -8.05 -6.08 5.82
CA GLY A 277 -8.01 -4.67 5.48
C GLY A 277 -8.93 -4.35 4.31
N ASP A 278 -9.28 -3.08 4.23
CA ASP A 278 -9.80 -2.40 3.06
C ASP A 278 -8.89 -1.19 2.76
N TYR A 279 -9.02 -0.53 1.61
CA TYR A 279 -8.20 0.65 1.31
C TYR A 279 -8.43 1.80 2.32
N PHE A 280 -9.62 1.85 2.94
CA PHE A 280 -10.00 2.87 3.92
C PHE A 280 -10.02 2.38 5.38
N ARG A 281 -9.73 1.11 5.65
CA ARG A 281 -9.83 0.56 7.01
C ARG A 281 -8.89 -0.60 7.32
N MET A 282 -8.33 -0.58 8.51
CA MET A 282 -7.63 -1.66 9.18
C MET A 282 -8.59 -2.38 10.14
N TYR A 283 -8.83 -3.68 9.94
CA TYR A 283 -9.72 -4.46 10.81
C TYR A 283 -8.93 -5.04 12.00
N ILE A 284 -8.91 -4.30 13.10
CA ILE A 284 -8.05 -4.58 14.25
C ILE A 284 -8.68 -5.61 15.19
N SER A 285 -9.90 -5.35 15.63
CA SER A 285 -10.63 -6.13 16.64
C SER A 285 -11.77 -6.92 15.99
N GLY A 286 -12.17 -8.00 16.66
CA GLY A 286 -13.41 -8.70 16.34
C GLY A 286 -14.57 -8.21 17.20
N ASP A 287 -15.67 -8.93 17.18
CA ASP A 287 -16.72 -8.76 18.18
C ASP A 287 -16.12 -9.01 19.58
N PRO A 288 -16.32 -8.10 20.56
CA PRO A 288 -15.70 -8.26 21.87
C PRO A 288 -16.22 -9.52 22.58
N ALA A 289 -15.40 -10.13 23.43
CA ALA A 289 -15.91 -11.20 24.28
C ALA A 289 -16.91 -10.62 25.30
N THR A 290 -17.98 -11.37 25.57
CA THR A 290 -19.04 -11.02 26.52
C THR A 290 -19.02 -11.99 27.69
N SER A 291 -19.33 -11.50 28.88
CA SER A 291 -19.15 -12.20 30.16
C SER A 291 -20.38 -12.16 31.07
N SER A 292 -21.37 -11.33 30.74
CA SER A 292 -22.64 -11.24 31.45
C SER A 292 -23.82 -11.41 30.50
N THR A 293 -24.99 -11.78 31.04
CA THR A 293 -26.23 -11.90 30.27
C THR A 293 -26.59 -10.59 29.57
N ASP A 294 -26.42 -9.45 30.24
CA ASP A 294 -26.72 -8.13 29.66
C ASP A 294 -25.79 -7.81 28.48
N GLU A 295 -24.50 -8.15 28.60
CA GLU A 295 -23.53 -8.00 27.51
C GLU A 295 -23.86 -8.92 26.32
N HIS A 296 -24.28 -10.16 26.58
CA HIS A 296 -24.73 -11.07 25.52
C HIS A 296 -25.95 -10.51 24.79
N ILE A 297 -26.94 -10.00 25.53
CA ILE A 297 -28.15 -9.38 24.96
C ILE A 297 -27.77 -8.18 24.09
N GLU A 298 -26.93 -7.26 24.59
CA GLU A 298 -26.52 -6.09 23.83
C GLU A 298 -25.81 -6.47 22.52
N GLN A 299 -24.93 -7.47 22.54
CA GLN A 299 -24.29 -7.94 21.30
C GLN A 299 -25.25 -8.57 20.30
N MET A 300 -26.22 -9.34 20.79
CA MET A 300 -27.26 -9.93 19.94
C MET A 300 -28.06 -8.82 19.25
N GLU A 301 -28.47 -7.78 19.99
CA GLU A 301 -29.17 -6.63 19.41
C GLU A 301 -28.31 -5.88 18.38
N VAL A 302 -27.04 -5.56 18.70
CA VAL A 302 -26.12 -4.88 17.77
C VAL A 302 -25.98 -5.68 16.48
N ARG A 303 -25.81 -7.00 16.58
CA ARG A 303 -25.68 -7.88 15.41
C ARG A 303 -26.95 -7.89 14.56
N LEU A 304 -28.13 -7.96 15.18
CA LEU A 304 -29.40 -7.92 14.45
C LEU A 304 -29.63 -6.55 13.79
N ARG A 305 -29.32 -5.44 14.46
CA ARG A 305 -29.40 -4.08 13.88
C ARG A 305 -28.43 -3.90 12.71
N ALA A 306 -27.21 -4.40 12.84
CA ALA A 306 -26.21 -4.37 11.77
C ALA A 306 -26.62 -5.20 10.53
N LEU A 307 -27.34 -6.30 10.72
CA LEU A 307 -27.92 -7.05 9.61
C LEU A 307 -29.11 -6.29 9.00
N ALA A 308 -29.98 -5.73 9.84
CA ALA A 308 -31.18 -5.04 9.39
C ALA A 308 -30.85 -3.81 8.53
N SER A 309 -29.77 -3.09 8.87
CA SER A 309 -29.27 -1.95 8.09
C SER A 309 -28.79 -2.33 6.67
N ARG A 310 -28.36 -3.58 6.48
CA ARG A 310 -27.92 -4.13 5.17
C ARG A 310 -29.04 -4.84 4.41
N GLY A 311 -30.16 -5.10 5.08
CA GLY A 311 -31.31 -5.82 4.54
C GLY A 311 -32.05 -6.60 5.63
N SER A 312 -33.35 -6.34 5.77
CA SER A 312 -34.17 -6.89 6.86
C SER A 312 -34.30 -8.41 6.86
N ASP A 313 -34.14 -9.07 5.72
CA ASP A 313 -34.31 -10.53 5.63
C ASP A 313 -33.25 -11.32 6.40
N SER A 314 -32.00 -10.88 6.37
CA SER A 314 -30.90 -11.53 7.10
C SER A 314 -31.08 -11.38 8.61
N ALA A 315 -31.51 -10.21 9.06
CA ALA A 315 -31.83 -9.96 10.47
C ALA A 315 -33.01 -10.81 10.94
N ARG A 316 -34.10 -10.84 10.15
CA ARG A 316 -35.29 -11.65 10.46
C ARG A 316 -34.94 -13.12 10.59
N LYS A 317 -34.20 -13.68 9.62
CA LYS A 317 -33.80 -15.09 9.65
C LYS A 317 -32.97 -15.42 10.90
N LEU A 318 -32.01 -14.57 11.26
CA LEU A 318 -31.18 -14.80 12.44
C LEU A 318 -31.98 -14.62 13.75
N ALA A 319 -32.89 -13.64 13.80
CA ALA A 319 -33.80 -13.45 14.94
C ALA A 319 -34.69 -14.69 15.14
N ASP A 320 -35.30 -15.21 14.05
CA ASP A 320 -36.11 -16.43 14.08
C ASP A 320 -35.30 -17.64 14.61
N GLU A 321 -34.04 -17.80 14.18
CA GLU A 321 -33.12 -18.85 14.66
C GLU A 321 -32.81 -18.73 16.16
N TRP A 322 -32.79 -17.51 16.69
CA TRP A 322 -32.57 -17.23 18.12
C TRP A 322 -33.86 -17.20 18.95
N GLY A 323 -35.04 -17.38 18.32
CA GLY A 323 -36.34 -17.27 18.99
C GLY A 323 -36.70 -15.85 19.40
N LEU A 324 -36.18 -14.85 18.68
CA LEU A 324 -36.39 -13.42 18.91
C LEU A 324 -37.30 -12.83 17.83
N ASP A 325 -38.00 -11.74 18.16
CA ASP A 325 -38.84 -11.02 17.21
C ASP A 325 -38.18 -9.69 16.76
N SER A 326 -38.91 -8.93 15.94
CA SER A 326 -38.38 -7.69 15.37
C SER A 326 -38.13 -6.58 16.39
N THR A 327 -38.65 -6.65 17.62
CA THR A 327 -38.45 -5.57 18.61
C THR A 327 -36.98 -5.41 18.99
N TRP A 328 -36.17 -6.45 18.81
CA TRP A 328 -34.72 -6.46 19.07
C TRP A 328 -33.90 -5.61 18.10
N TYR A 329 -34.46 -5.30 16.93
CA TYR A 329 -33.75 -4.54 15.89
C TYR A 329 -34.61 -3.51 15.16
N ALA A 330 -35.89 -3.36 15.48
CA ALA A 330 -36.81 -2.44 14.79
C ALA A 330 -36.34 -0.98 14.83
N ASN A 331 -35.55 -0.61 15.85
CA ASN A 331 -34.98 0.72 16.01
C ASN A 331 -33.64 0.91 15.26
N TYR A 332 -33.17 -0.03 14.43
CA TYR A 332 -31.88 0.06 13.75
C TYR A 332 -31.67 1.35 12.94
N ALA A 333 -32.74 1.96 12.45
CA ALA A 333 -32.70 3.16 11.63
C ALA A 333 -32.94 4.47 12.42
N THR A 334 -33.13 4.41 13.74
CA THR A 334 -33.25 5.63 14.53
C THR A 334 -31.91 6.35 14.57
N PRO A 335 -31.87 7.69 14.50
CA PRO A 335 -30.60 8.44 14.50
C PRO A 335 -29.70 8.09 15.69
N GLU A 336 -30.30 7.91 16.87
CA GLU A 336 -29.59 7.51 18.10
C GLU A 336 -28.91 6.14 17.97
N MET A 337 -29.59 5.13 17.42
CA MET A 337 -29.01 3.80 17.26
C MET A 337 -27.97 3.76 16.15
N VAL A 338 -28.20 4.50 15.05
CA VAL A 338 -27.21 4.64 13.97
C VAL A 338 -25.92 5.24 14.52
N GLU A 339 -26.01 6.31 15.32
CA GLU A 339 -24.85 6.93 15.95
C GLU A 339 -24.16 5.96 16.93
N LYS A 340 -24.93 5.33 17.83
CA LYS A 340 -24.41 4.36 18.81
C LYS A 340 -23.68 3.21 18.13
N ASP A 341 -24.30 2.55 17.17
CA ASP A 341 -23.74 1.37 16.49
C ASP A 341 -22.54 1.76 15.61
N SER A 342 -22.57 2.95 14.99
CA SER A 342 -21.43 3.48 14.23
C SER A 342 -20.23 3.76 15.13
N LEU A 343 -20.44 4.34 16.32
CA LEU A 343 -19.38 4.55 17.29
C LEU A 343 -18.81 3.22 17.80
N ILE A 344 -19.64 2.21 18.04
CA ILE A 344 -19.18 0.86 18.42
C ILE A 344 -18.34 0.24 17.30
N ASP A 345 -18.81 0.30 16.06
CA ASP A 345 -18.09 -0.22 14.90
C ASP A 345 -16.72 0.45 14.75
N LEU A 346 -16.64 1.78 14.88
CA LEU A 346 -15.38 2.52 14.81
C LEU A 346 -14.36 2.11 15.89
N ARG A 347 -14.76 1.49 17.00
CA ARG A 347 -13.82 0.98 18.02
C ARG A 347 -13.09 -0.29 17.55
N THR A 348 -13.60 -0.96 16.54
CA THR A 348 -13.06 -2.24 16.06
C THR A 348 -11.93 -2.10 15.04
N GLY A 349 -11.73 -0.93 14.46
CA GLY A 349 -10.73 -0.75 13.40
C GLY A 349 -10.15 0.65 13.33
N ILE A 350 -8.99 0.77 12.68
CA ILE A 350 -8.40 2.07 12.36
C ILE A 350 -8.89 2.48 10.96
N ILE A 351 -9.56 3.61 10.84
CA ILE A 351 -10.02 4.17 9.56
C ILE A 351 -8.97 5.10 8.96
N LEU A 352 -9.08 5.36 7.66
CA LEU A 352 -8.15 6.19 6.91
C LEU A 352 -8.01 7.61 7.48
N GLU A 353 -9.12 8.19 7.90
CA GLU A 353 -9.24 9.58 8.35
C GLU A 353 -8.46 9.85 9.64
N GLU A 354 -8.31 8.85 10.51
CA GLU A 354 -7.65 9.03 11.81
C GLU A 354 -6.13 8.80 11.76
N ILE A 355 -5.56 8.25 10.68
CA ILE A 355 -4.12 7.93 10.61
C ILE A 355 -3.26 9.17 10.81
N ASN A 356 -3.65 10.30 10.19
CA ASN A 356 -2.94 11.57 10.35
C ASN A 356 -2.93 12.05 11.82
N ASP A 357 -4.01 11.80 12.56
CA ASP A 357 -4.13 12.15 13.98
C ASP A 357 -3.39 11.14 14.88
N ILE A 358 -3.29 9.88 14.45
CA ILE A 358 -2.47 8.87 15.12
C ILE A 358 -1.00 9.30 15.14
N ARG A 359 -0.50 9.90 14.04
CA ARG A 359 0.93 10.23 13.86
C ARG A 359 1.82 9.01 14.14
N PRO A 360 1.71 7.93 13.33
CA PRO A 360 2.53 6.74 13.51
C PRO A 360 4.02 7.11 13.51
N ASN A 361 4.75 6.57 14.49
CA ASN A 361 6.17 6.84 14.70
C ASN A 361 7.03 5.57 14.61
N ALA A 362 6.43 4.38 14.40
CA ALA A 362 7.18 3.19 14.08
C ALA A 362 8.05 3.41 12.83
N ARG A 363 9.33 3.01 12.88
CA ARG A 363 10.28 3.26 11.78
C ARG A 363 9.90 2.50 10.51
N MET A 364 9.45 1.26 10.66
CA MET A 364 8.91 0.41 9.60
C MET A 364 7.59 -0.21 10.06
N VAL A 365 6.58 -0.16 9.19
CA VAL A 365 5.30 -0.85 9.37
C VAL A 365 5.07 -1.75 8.17
N PHE A 366 4.88 -3.04 8.43
CA PHE A 366 4.55 -4.03 7.43
C PHE A 366 3.09 -4.44 7.57
N PHE A 367 2.39 -4.46 6.44
CA PHE A 367 0.99 -4.88 6.37
C PHE A 367 0.90 -6.22 5.65
N ASP A 368 0.68 -7.28 6.41
CA ASP A 368 0.05 -8.50 5.91
C ASP A 368 -1.48 -8.30 6.00
N ALA A 369 -1.99 -7.47 5.09
CA ALA A 369 -3.39 -7.08 5.05
C ALA A 369 -3.89 -6.86 3.62
N CYS A 370 -5.07 -7.41 3.34
CA CYS A 370 -5.74 -7.22 2.06
C CYS A 370 -6.07 -5.74 1.84
N TYR A 371 -5.93 -5.23 0.62
CA TYR A 371 -6.35 -3.90 0.14
C TYR A 371 -5.81 -2.65 0.90
N ASN A 372 -5.16 -2.77 2.06
CA ASN A 372 -4.57 -1.62 2.76
C ASN A 372 -3.50 -0.90 1.91
N GLY A 373 -2.86 -1.63 0.99
CA GLY A 373 -1.94 -1.09 0.00
C GLY A 373 -2.55 -0.82 -1.38
N ASP A 374 -3.88 -0.70 -1.51
CA ASP A 374 -4.54 -0.49 -2.79
C ASP A 374 -4.33 0.94 -3.34
N PHE A 375 -3.19 1.13 -4.00
CA PHE A 375 -2.72 2.39 -4.54
C PHE A 375 -3.46 2.85 -5.82
N ARG A 376 -4.53 2.16 -6.23
CA ARG A 376 -5.50 2.66 -7.22
C ARG A 376 -6.30 3.85 -6.69
N ASN A 377 -6.53 3.86 -5.37
CA ASN A 377 -7.28 4.91 -4.71
C ASN A 377 -6.41 6.14 -4.48
N ASP A 378 -7.05 7.30 -4.46
CA ASP A 378 -6.39 8.58 -4.20
C ASP A 378 -5.77 8.63 -2.80
N ASP A 379 -6.47 8.04 -1.83
CA ASP A 379 -6.02 7.83 -0.46
C ASP A 379 -6.19 6.35 -0.06
N TYR A 380 -5.22 5.81 0.68
CA TYR A 380 -5.26 4.43 1.16
C TYR A 380 -4.40 4.24 2.43
N ILE A 381 -4.73 3.24 3.25
CA ILE A 381 -4.10 3.01 4.57
C ILE A 381 -2.57 3.06 4.51
N ALA A 382 -1.93 2.22 3.70
CA ALA A 382 -0.47 2.13 3.68
C ALA A 382 0.18 3.45 3.21
N GLY A 383 -0.46 4.17 2.29
CA GLY A 383 0.03 5.46 1.80
C GLY A 383 0.01 6.56 2.86
N LYS A 384 -0.98 6.53 3.77
CA LYS A 384 -1.05 7.47 4.91
C LYS A 384 0.06 7.27 5.96
N PHE A 385 0.63 6.07 6.05
CA PHE A 385 1.75 5.80 6.97
C PHE A 385 3.09 6.35 6.47
N ILE A 386 3.19 6.70 5.19
CA ILE A 386 4.42 7.22 4.57
C ILE A 386 4.69 8.67 5.01
N PHE A 387 3.66 9.52 5.02
CA PHE A 387 3.77 10.99 5.08
C PHE A 387 3.60 11.62 6.45
#